data_AF-A0A9E2RAG8-F1
#
_entry.id   AF-A0A9E2RAG8-F1
#
_cell.length_a   1.000
_cell.length_b   1.000
_cell.length_c   1.000
_cell.angle_alpha   90.00
_cell.angle_beta   90.00
_cell.angle_gamma   90.00
#
_symmetry.space_group_name_H-M   'P 1'
#
loop_
_entity.id
_entity.type
_entity.pdbx_description
1 polymer ?
#
loop_
_entity_poly.entity_id
_entity_poly.type
_entity_poly.pdbx_seq_one_letter_code
_entity_poly.pdbx_strand_id
1 'polypeptide(L)'
;MATSQPLPDPSINQSEATCLGCGYSLAGITPPSLCPECGEPYNTTHCTIYGVPSMGSTFQTWQILVIAILIVISPLMLHLIIAAGIIGGGFAVLGVILGFIAVAILMWRTTRRRNAGTCRMVISGTRITVVPLKPVADAEGFHQSSISLASATHLQLRRAGPFWATLQLSDSGGKRLFKAGIRCPIASEPLVRQALENAARTARQPGSPSLSSTTPPPLPTPPPLSQHPPPPLPESNSEATP
;
A
#
# COMPACT_ATOMS: atom_id res chain seq x y z
N MET A 1 6.18 -19.38 -16.20
CA MET A 1 6.96 -18.17 -15.87
C MET A 1 6.17 -16.97 -16.39
N ALA A 2 5.64 -16.11 -15.52
CA ALA A 2 4.90 -14.93 -15.98
C ALA A 2 5.90 -13.89 -16.51
N THR A 3 5.74 -13.46 -17.77
CA THR A 3 6.50 -12.35 -18.34
C THR A 3 6.23 -11.10 -17.52
N SER A 4 7.24 -10.59 -16.84
CA SER A 4 7.13 -9.36 -16.07
C SER A 4 6.96 -8.19 -17.06
N GLN A 5 5.72 -7.77 -17.29
CA GLN A 5 5.45 -6.55 -18.06
C GLN A 5 6.24 -5.40 -17.43
N PRO A 6 7.01 -4.63 -18.21
CA PRO A 6 7.74 -3.49 -17.67
C PRO A 6 6.76 -2.53 -17.02
N LEU A 7 7.11 -1.99 -15.84
CA LEU A 7 6.29 -0.95 -15.21
C LEU A 7 6.13 0.23 -16.19
N PRO A 8 4.95 0.84 -16.26
CA PRO A 8 4.75 2.05 -17.06
C PRO A 8 5.55 3.22 -16.51
N ASP A 9 5.94 4.11 -17.42
CA ASP A 9 6.64 5.35 -17.09
C ASP A 9 5.67 6.36 -16.44
N PRO A 10 6.17 7.28 -15.61
CA PRO A 10 5.31 8.24 -14.92
C PRO A 10 4.59 9.14 -15.92
N SER A 11 3.30 9.39 -15.67
CA SER A 11 2.47 10.24 -16.53
C SER A 11 1.71 11.26 -15.71
N ILE A 12 1.54 12.46 -16.28
CA ILE A 12 0.58 13.44 -15.80
C ILE A 12 -0.68 13.19 -16.60
N ASN A 13 -1.67 12.61 -15.94
CA ASN A 13 -2.97 12.40 -16.56
C ASN A 13 -3.90 13.51 -16.05
N GLN A 14 -4.68 14.07 -16.98
CA GLN A 14 -5.89 14.78 -16.61
C GLN A 14 -6.92 13.70 -16.27
N SER A 15 -7.46 13.78 -15.06
CA SER A 15 -7.92 12.59 -14.34
C SER A 15 -9.02 11.77 -15.02
N GLU A 16 -8.87 10.44 -14.86
CA GLU A 16 -9.98 9.48 -14.87
C GLU A 16 -11.10 9.99 -13.94
N ALA A 17 -12.35 9.82 -14.35
CA ALA A 17 -13.54 10.31 -13.67
C ALA A 17 -13.83 9.53 -12.37
N THR A 18 -12.85 9.32 -11.49
CA THR A 18 -12.98 8.51 -10.27
C THR A 18 -12.15 9.10 -9.13
N CYS A 19 -12.76 9.22 -7.95
CA CYS A 19 -12.14 9.71 -6.73
C CYS A 19 -11.08 8.73 -6.26
N LEU A 20 -9.87 9.23 -6.06
CA LEU A 20 -8.77 8.43 -5.56
C LEU A 20 -8.94 8.05 -4.09
N GLY A 21 -9.82 8.70 -3.31
CA GLY A 21 -10.03 8.43 -1.89
C GLY A 21 -10.96 7.25 -1.64
N CYS A 22 -12.16 7.30 -2.21
CA CYS A 22 -13.21 6.30 -2.00
C CYS A 22 -13.57 5.46 -3.24
N GLY A 23 -12.99 5.75 -4.41
CA GLY A 23 -13.34 5.08 -5.66
C GLY A 23 -14.65 5.56 -6.30
N TYR A 24 -15.30 6.60 -5.78
CA TYR A 24 -16.54 7.14 -6.35
C TYR A 24 -16.33 7.76 -7.73
N SER A 25 -17.25 7.53 -8.68
CA SER A 25 -17.16 8.16 -10.01
C SER A 25 -17.39 9.67 -9.95
N LEU A 26 -16.41 10.46 -10.36
CA LEU A 26 -16.48 11.92 -10.45
C LEU A 26 -16.89 12.40 -11.86
N ALA A 27 -17.50 11.51 -12.66
CA ALA A 27 -18.01 11.87 -13.99
C ALA A 27 -19.07 12.98 -13.87
N GLY A 28 -18.89 14.06 -14.63
CA GLY A 28 -19.81 15.21 -14.64
C GLY A 28 -19.57 16.24 -13.53
N ILE A 29 -18.62 16.01 -12.61
CA ILE A 29 -18.25 16.99 -11.59
C ILE A 29 -17.15 17.91 -12.15
N THR A 30 -17.37 19.22 -12.10
CA THR A 30 -16.38 20.23 -12.54
C THR A 30 -15.30 20.43 -11.47
N PRO A 31 -14.01 20.27 -11.81
CA PRO A 31 -12.89 20.61 -10.93
C PRO A 31 -12.61 22.13 -10.94
N PRO A 32 -12.12 22.72 -9.83
CA PRO A 32 -11.86 22.09 -8.53
C PRO A 32 -13.15 21.93 -7.69
N SER A 33 -13.38 20.74 -7.14
CA SER A 33 -14.53 20.46 -6.27
C SER A 33 -14.17 19.42 -5.20
N LEU A 34 -15.08 19.14 -4.27
CA LEU A 34 -14.90 18.08 -3.27
C LEU A 34 -15.65 16.83 -3.71
N CYS A 35 -15.09 15.65 -3.44
CA CYS A 35 -15.80 14.39 -3.64
C CYS A 35 -17.03 14.33 -2.74
N PRO A 36 -18.23 14.00 -3.26
CA PRO A 36 -19.46 13.99 -2.46
C PRO A 36 -19.48 12.89 -1.39
N GLU A 37 -18.77 11.78 -1.61
CA GLU A 37 -18.74 10.65 -0.68
C GLU A 37 -17.73 10.84 0.46
N CYS A 38 -16.52 11.28 0.13
CA CYS A 38 -15.42 11.34 1.11
C CYS A 38 -14.91 12.75 1.43
N GLY A 39 -15.41 13.78 0.74
CA GLY A 39 -14.99 15.17 0.95
C GLY A 39 -13.57 15.49 0.47
N GLU A 40 -12.87 14.57 -0.19
CA GLU A 40 -11.51 14.81 -0.68
C GLU A 40 -11.50 15.79 -1.87
N PRO A 41 -10.53 16.72 -1.94
CA PRO A 41 -10.41 17.64 -3.06
C PRO A 41 -10.10 16.90 -4.36
N TYR A 42 -10.94 17.15 -5.35
CA TYR A 42 -10.79 16.71 -6.72
C TYR A 42 -10.02 17.75 -7.53
N ASN A 43 -8.84 17.35 -8.00
CA ASN A 43 -8.02 18.13 -8.92
C ASN A 43 -7.89 17.35 -10.23
N THR A 44 -7.97 18.05 -11.36
CA THR A 44 -7.77 17.47 -12.70
C THR A 44 -6.38 16.89 -12.86
N THR A 45 -5.38 17.52 -12.24
CA THR A 45 -3.99 17.17 -12.46
C THR A 45 -3.50 16.22 -11.38
N HIS A 46 -3.24 14.98 -11.75
CA HIS A 46 -2.53 14.04 -10.90
C HIS A 46 -1.34 13.45 -11.63
N CYS A 47 -0.27 13.21 -10.87
CA CYS A 47 0.90 12.51 -11.35
C CYS A 47 0.82 11.07 -10.87
N THR A 48 0.74 10.14 -11.82
CA THR A 48 0.74 8.70 -11.55
C THR A 48 2.14 8.16 -11.74
N ILE A 49 2.65 7.53 -10.70
CA ILE A 49 4.00 6.96 -10.65
C ILE A 49 3.86 5.51 -10.22
N TYR A 50 4.70 4.63 -10.75
CA TYR A 50 4.70 3.23 -10.39
C TYR A 50 5.99 2.87 -9.67
N GLY A 51 5.89 2.01 -8.66
CA GLY A 51 7.04 1.67 -7.85
C GLY A 51 6.76 0.62 -6.80
N VAL A 52 7.76 0.39 -5.96
CA VAL A 52 7.70 -0.51 -4.83
C VAL A 52 7.87 0.33 -3.58
N PRO A 53 6.83 0.46 -2.73
CA PRO A 53 6.99 1.17 -1.46
C PRO A 53 8.01 0.41 -0.61
N SER A 54 9.05 1.10 -0.20
CA SER A 54 9.96 0.62 0.82
C SER A 54 9.27 0.89 2.14
N MET A 55 8.58 -0.11 2.68
CA MET A 55 8.23 -0.08 4.10
C MET A 55 9.54 0.17 4.84
N GLY A 56 9.57 1.27 5.60
CA GLY A 56 10.79 1.78 6.21
C GLY A 56 11.57 0.62 6.81
N SER A 57 12.85 0.53 6.46
CA SER A 57 13.74 -0.51 6.96
C SER A 57 14.08 -0.26 8.44
N THR A 58 13.05 -0.21 9.28
CA THR A 58 13.08 -1.16 10.38
C THR A 58 12.95 -2.55 9.72
N PHE A 59 13.96 -3.05 8.99
CA PHE A 59 14.86 -4.02 9.63
C PHE A 59 14.72 -3.90 11.14
N GLN A 60 13.61 -4.51 11.56
CA GLN A 60 13.03 -4.37 12.86
C GLN A 60 14.18 -4.77 13.73
N THR A 61 14.69 -3.86 14.56
CA THR A 61 15.83 -4.17 15.45
C THR A 61 15.58 -5.51 16.14
N TRP A 62 14.31 -5.82 16.39
CA TRP A 62 13.77 -7.13 16.76
C TRP A 62 14.11 -8.32 15.84
N GLN A 63 13.99 -8.25 14.52
CA GLN A 63 14.39 -9.37 13.64
C GLN A 63 15.89 -9.61 13.68
N ILE A 64 16.70 -8.54 13.65
CA ILE A 64 18.16 -8.66 13.81
C ILE A 64 18.47 -9.25 15.19
N LEU A 65 17.76 -8.80 16.23
CA LEU A 65 17.85 -9.32 17.59
C LEU A 65 17.47 -10.81 17.66
N VAL A 66 16.37 -11.23 17.04
CA VAL A 66 15.93 -12.64 16.99
C VAL A 66 16.97 -13.50 16.28
N ILE A 67 17.50 -13.03 15.14
CA ILE A 67 18.57 -13.73 14.42
C ILE A 67 19.83 -13.82 15.30
N ALA A 68 20.22 -12.73 15.97
CA ALA A 68 21.38 -12.70 16.86
C ALA A 68 21.21 -13.66 18.05
N ILE A 69 20.02 -13.68 18.68
CA ILE A 69 19.67 -14.60 19.76
C ILE A 69 19.75 -16.06 19.26
N LEU A 70 19.23 -16.36 18.08
CA LEU A 70 19.33 -17.70 17.48
C LEU A 70 20.78 -18.12 17.23
N ILE A 71 21.64 -17.22 16.74
CA ILE A 71 23.07 -17.48 16.53
C ILE A 71 23.77 -17.81 17.85
N VAL A 72 23.45 -17.11 18.93
CA VAL A 72 24.07 -17.33 20.25
C VAL A 72 23.53 -18.58 20.95
N ILE A 73 22.23 -18.85 20.86
CA ILE A 73 21.59 -20.01 21.52
C ILE A 73 21.90 -21.32 20.78
N SER A 74 22.07 -21.28 19.46
CA SER A 74 22.35 -22.47 18.64
C SER A 74 23.53 -23.33 19.14
N PRO A 75 24.74 -22.79 19.40
CA PRO A 75 25.87 -23.59 19.87
C PRO A 75 25.65 -24.13 21.29
N LEU A 76 24.99 -23.36 22.17
CA LEU A 76 24.65 -23.82 23.52
C LEU A 76 23.67 -25.01 23.47
N MET A 77 22.66 -24.92 22.62
CA MET A 77 21.70 -26.00 22.38
C MET A 77 22.39 -27.23 21.77
N LEU A 78 23.29 -27.05 20.80
CA LEU A 78 24.06 -28.15 20.24
C LEU A 78 24.92 -28.85 21.30
N HIS A 79 25.57 -28.10 22.19
CA HIS A 79 26.36 -28.65 23.30
C HIS A 79 25.49 -29.47 24.26
N LEU A 80 24.31 -28.96 24.63
CA LEU A 80 23.34 -29.67 25.46
C LEU A 80 22.84 -30.96 24.80
N ILE A 81 22.60 -30.93 23.48
CA ILE A 81 22.18 -32.11 22.72
C ILE A 81 23.28 -33.17 22.69
N ILE A 82 24.54 -32.79 22.49
CA ILE A 82 25.66 -33.74 22.50
C ILE A 82 25.79 -34.37 23.89
N ALA A 83 25.73 -33.55 24.95
CA ALA A 83 25.80 -34.04 26.33
C ALA A 83 24.61 -34.97 26.68
N ALA A 84 23.39 -34.63 26.26
CA ALA A 84 22.20 -35.42 26.52
C ALA A 84 22.08 -36.67 25.64
N GLY A 85 22.55 -36.60 24.39
CA GLY A 85 22.53 -37.70 23.42
C GLY A 85 23.42 -38.87 23.85
N ILE A 86 24.44 -38.62 24.66
CA ILE A 86 25.26 -39.64 25.32
C ILE A 86 24.45 -40.42 26.37
N ILE A 87 23.38 -39.83 26.93
CA ILE A 87 22.62 -40.39 28.07
C ILE A 87 21.25 -40.94 27.65
N GLY A 88 20.63 -40.46 26.58
CA GLY A 88 19.41 -41.10 26.06
C GLY A 88 18.56 -40.25 25.12
N GLY A 89 18.68 -40.50 23.82
CA GLY A 89 17.56 -40.41 22.89
C GLY A 89 17.65 -39.34 21.80
N GLY A 90 17.58 -39.79 20.55
CA GLY A 90 17.53 -38.92 19.34
C GLY A 90 16.30 -38.00 19.24
N PHE A 91 15.31 -38.15 20.12
CA PHE A 91 14.12 -37.28 20.16
C PHE A 91 14.45 -35.82 20.49
N ALA A 92 15.47 -35.56 21.31
CA ALA A 92 15.90 -34.19 21.62
C ALA A 92 16.45 -33.47 20.37
N VAL A 93 17.20 -34.19 19.53
CA VAL A 93 17.73 -33.67 18.26
C VAL A 93 16.57 -33.29 17.32
N LEU A 94 15.56 -34.15 17.22
CA LEU A 94 14.40 -33.92 16.35
C LEU A 94 13.61 -32.67 16.77
N GLY A 95 13.40 -32.47 18.07
CA GLY A 95 12.70 -31.29 18.60
C GLY A 95 13.40 -29.96 18.24
N VAL A 96 14.74 -29.93 18.32
CA VAL A 96 15.52 -28.73 17.97
C VAL A 96 15.44 -28.44 16.48
N ILE A 97 15.57 -29.46 15.63
CA ILE A 97 15.41 -29.31 14.17
C ILE A 97 14.04 -28.73 13.82
N LEU A 98 12.97 -29.30 14.40
CA LEU A 98 11.61 -28.80 14.19
C LEU A 98 11.43 -27.34 14.65
N GLY A 99 12.08 -26.96 15.76
CA GLY A 99 12.09 -25.57 16.24
C GLY A 99 12.72 -24.60 15.23
N PHE A 100 13.87 -24.94 14.66
CA PHE A 100 14.51 -24.12 13.62
C PHE A 100 13.65 -24.01 12.35
N ILE A 101 13.03 -25.12 11.92
CA ILE A 101 12.12 -25.13 10.76
C ILE A 101 10.91 -24.22 11.03
N ALA A 102 10.31 -24.29 12.22
CA ALA A 102 9.17 -23.43 12.58
C ALA A 102 9.54 -21.95 12.55
N VAL A 103 10.71 -21.58 13.10
CA VAL A 103 11.23 -20.20 13.04
C VAL A 103 11.48 -19.77 11.60
N ALA A 104 12.10 -20.63 10.77
CA ALA A 104 12.36 -20.34 9.36
C ALA A 104 11.04 -20.11 8.59
N ILE A 105 10.01 -20.92 8.85
CA ILE A 105 8.67 -20.75 8.26
C ILE A 105 8.04 -19.44 8.71
N LEU A 106 8.12 -19.09 10.00
CA LEU A 106 7.62 -17.81 10.52
C LEU A 106 8.35 -16.62 9.89
N MET A 107 9.68 -16.69 9.75
CA MET A 107 10.48 -15.69 9.05
C MET A 107 10.11 -15.60 7.58
N TRP A 108 9.91 -16.71 6.89
CA TRP A 108 9.49 -16.70 5.49
C TRP A 108 8.10 -16.09 5.34
N ARG A 109 7.13 -16.49 6.17
CA ARG A 109 5.76 -15.97 6.11
C ARG A 109 5.70 -14.46 6.40
N THR A 110 6.48 -13.99 7.37
CA THR A 110 6.56 -12.55 7.69
C THR A 110 7.31 -11.75 6.62
N THR A 111 8.34 -12.32 6.00
CA THR A 111 9.07 -11.69 4.88
C THR A 111 8.23 -11.64 3.60
N ARG A 112 7.43 -12.68 3.31
CA ARG A 112 6.55 -12.74 2.14
C ARG A 112 5.44 -11.69 2.19
N ARG A 113 4.96 -11.35 3.39
CA ARG A 113 4.00 -10.25 3.59
C ARG A 113 4.61 -8.86 3.37
N ARG A 114 5.95 -8.75 3.31
CA ARG A 114 6.69 -7.48 3.18
C ARG A 114 7.17 -7.15 1.77
N ASN A 115 7.07 -8.10 0.83
CA ASN A 115 7.15 -7.77 -0.58
C ASN A 115 5.82 -7.08 -0.94
N ALA A 116 5.67 -5.83 -0.48
CA ALA A 116 4.68 -4.94 -1.04
C ALA A 116 4.91 -4.99 -2.54
N GLY A 117 3.97 -5.58 -3.26
CA GLY A 117 4.09 -5.76 -4.69
C GLY A 117 4.25 -4.41 -5.37
N THR A 118 4.35 -4.44 -6.69
CA THR A 118 4.30 -3.21 -7.47
C THR A 118 3.01 -2.43 -7.13
N CYS A 119 3.18 -1.15 -6.80
CA CYS A 119 2.09 -0.24 -6.48
C CYS A 119 2.04 0.90 -7.49
N ARG A 120 0.83 1.37 -7.77
CA ARG A 120 0.52 2.65 -8.39
C ARG A 120 0.43 3.70 -7.30
N MET A 121 1.28 4.71 -7.36
CA MET A 121 1.31 5.85 -6.47
C MET A 121 0.72 7.04 -7.21
N VAL A 122 -0.39 7.57 -6.72
CA VAL A 122 -1.04 8.73 -7.31
C VAL A 122 -0.82 9.94 -6.41
N ILE A 123 -0.14 10.94 -6.95
CA ILE A 123 0.09 12.21 -6.28
C ILE A 123 -1.07 13.13 -6.68
N SER A 124 -1.92 13.47 -5.72
CA SER A 124 -3.07 14.35 -5.93
C SER A 124 -3.16 15.37 -4.80
N GLY A 125 -3.15 16.66 -5.17
CA GLY A 125 -3.33 17.77 -4.25
C GLY A 125 -2.38 17.71 -3.05
N THR A 126 -2.89 17.25 -1.91
CA THR A 126 -2.18 17.27 -0.61
C THR A 126 -1.75 15.88 -0.12
N ARG A 127 -1.96 14.82 -0.91
CA ARG A 127 -1.72 13.43 -0.48
C ARG A 127 -1.05 12.61 -1.58
N ILE A 128 -0.36 11.55 -1.13
CA ILE A 128 0.11 10.47 -1.99
C ILE A 128 -0.68 9.23 -1.64
N THR A 129 -1.44 8.73 -2.61
CA THR A 129 -2.24 7.52 -2.48
C THR A 129 -1.49 6.34 -3.08
N VAL A 130 -1.32 5.27 -2.31
CA VAL A 130 -0.64 4.04 -2.76
C VAL A 130 -1.67 2.94 -2.99
N VAL A 131 -1.80 2.50 -4.24
CA VAL A 131 -2.74 1.47 -4.71
C VAL A 131 -1.95 0.25 -5.21
N PRO A 132 -2.17 -0.96 -4.69
CA PRO A 132 -1.51 -2.16 -5.20
C PRO A 132 -1.97 -2.48 -6.64
N LEU A 133 -1.05 -2.85 -7.53
CA LEU A 133 -1.42 -3.22 -8.92
C LEU A 133 -2.03 -4.61 -9.02
N LYS A 134 -1.58 -5.54 -8.19
CA LYS A 134 -2.11 -6.90 -8.15
C LYS A 134 -3.14 -6.97 -7.03
N PRO A 135 -4.44 -7.20 -7.32
CA PRO A 135 -5.40 -7.48 -6.28
C PRO A 135 -4.94 -8.74 -5.54
N VAL A 136 -4.80 -8.64 -4.23
CA VAL A 136 -4.46 -9.78 -3.39
C VAL A 136 -5.77 -10.51 -3.14
N ALA A 137 -5.91 -11.71 -3.71
CA ALA A 137 -7.16 -12.47 -3.76
C ALA A 137 -7.84 -12.69 -2.39
N ASP A 138 -7.08 -12.64 -1.29
CA ASP A 138 -7.58 -12.91 0.07
C ASP A 138 -7.57 -11.68 0.98
N ALA A 139 -7.39 -10.48 0.43
CA ALA A 139 -7.30 -9.28 1.24
C ALA A 139 -8.61 -8.49 1.16
N GLU A 140 -9.60 -8.95 1.92
CA GLU A 140 -10.87 -8.26 2.23
C GLU A 140 -10.68 -6.88 2.93
N GLY A 141 -9.47 -6.34 2.97
CA GLY A 141 -9.15 -5.09 3.63
C GLY A 141 -7.85 -4.49 3.12
N PHE A 142 -7.62 -4.47 1.79
CA PHE A 142 -6.53 -3.64 1.28
C PHE A 142 -6.85 -2.17 1.52
N HIS A 143 -6.43 -1.69 2.69
CA HIS A 143 -6.45 -0.29 3.04
C HIS A 143 -5.51 0.43 2.09
N GLN A 144 -6.12 1.11 1.13
CA GLN A 144 -5.48 2.17 0.40
C GLN A 144 -4.78 3.09 1.40
N SER A 145 -3.44 3.10 1.38
CA SER A 145 -2.68 3.95 2.27
C SER A 145 -2.54 5.32 1.62
N SER A 146 -3.04 6.35 2.31
CA SER A 146 -2.83 7.74 1.93
C SER A 146 -1.82 8.36 2.89
N ILE A 147 -0.84 9.07 2.32
CA ILE A 147 0.19 9.77 3.08
C ILE A 147 -0.03 11.26 2.87
N SER A 148 -0.21 11.99 3.96
CA SER A 148 -0.33 13.45 3.92
C SER A 148 1.02 14.10 3.58
N LEU A 149 1.03 14.91 2.53
CA LEU A 149 2.19 15.74 2.17
C LEU A 149 2.35 16.94 3.11
N ALA A 150 1.31 17.34 3.83
CA ALA A 150 1.38 18.42 4.81
C ALA A 150 2.37 18.11 5.94
N SER A 151 2.46 16.84 6.34
CA SER A 151 3.41 16.37 7.36
C SER A 151 4.83 16.20 6.82
N ALA A 152 5.03 16.19 5.49
CA ALA A 152 6.33 15.98 4.87
C ALA A 152 7.06 17.32 4.67
N THR A 153 8.07 17.60 5.49
CA THR A 153 8.89 18.80 5.40
C THR A 153 10.00 18.64 4.36
N HIS A 154 10.61 17.46 4.30
CA HIS A 154 11.70 17.17 3.38
C HIS A 154 11.27 16.14 2.34
N LEU A 155 11.38 16.54 1.07
CA LEU A 155 11.16 15.68 -0.07
C LEU A 155 12.50 15.44 -0.77
N GLN A 156 12.90 14.18 -0.88
CA GLN A 156 14.13 13.80 -1.57
C GLN A 156 13.80 12.78 -2.66
N LEU A 157 14.16 13.14 -3.90
CA LEU A 157 14.19 12.23 -5.02
C LEU A 157 15.65 11.94 -5.36
N ARG A 158 16.12 10.74 -5.00
CA ARG A 158 17.50 10.30 -5.23
C ARG A 158 17.55 9.31 -6.36
N ARG A 159 18.42 9.52 -7.33
CA ARG A 159 18.56 8.61 -8.45
C ARG A 159 19.23 7.30 -8.01
N ALA A 160 18.68 6.17 -8.45
CA ALA A 160 19.22 4.84 -8.20
C ALA A 160 19.72 4.15 -9.49
N GLY A 161 19.34 4.67 -10.67
CA GLY A 161 19.77 4.17 -11.97
C GLY A 161 19.20 5.01 -13.13
N PRO A 162 19.26 4.49 -14.38
CA PRO A 162 18.71 5.20 -15.55
C PRO A 162 17.17 5.27 -15.55
N PHE A 163 16.50 4.28 -14.97
CA PHE A 163 15.03 4.17 -14.94
C PHE A 163 14.43 4.18 -13.53
N TRP A 164 15.27 4.24 -12.50
CA TRP A 164 14.84 4.10 -11.11
C TRP A 164 15.32 5.27 -10.26
N ALA A 165 14.41 5.77 -9.43
CA ALA A 165 14.70 6.74 -8.39
C ALA A 165 14.10 6.29 -7.05
N THR A 166 14.67 6.75 -5.96
CA THR A 166 14.15 6.58 -4.61
C THR A 166 13.45 7.87 -4.20
N LEU A 167 12.15 7.80 -4.00
CA LEU A 167 11.36 8.86 -3.39
C LEU A 167 11.38 8.67 -1.87
N GLN A 168 11.77 9.70 -1.13
CA GLN A 168 11.75 9.71 0.34
C GLN A 168 11.07 10.97 0.84
N LEU A 169 10.12 10.80 1.76
CA LEU A 169 9.45 11.86 2.50
C LEU A 169 9.82 11.74 3.98
N SER A 170 10.21 12.85 4.58
CA SER A 170 10.45 12.93 6.02
C SER A 170 9.85 14.20 6.62
N ASP A 171 9.45 14.07 7.88
CA ASP A 171 9.08 15.17 8.76
C ASP A 171 10.30 16.09 9.04
N SER A 172 10.04 17.29 9.51
CA SER A 172 10.97 18.26 10.09
C SER A 172 11.91 17.64 11.13
N GLY A 173 11.44 16.67 11.93
CA GLY A 173 12.27 15.92 12.86
C GLY A 173 13.18 14.86 12.22
N GLY A 174 13.24 14.78 10.88
CA GLY A 174 14.01 13.77 10.14
C GLY A 174 13.38 12.37 10.15
N LYS A 175 12.26 12.17 10.86
CA LYS A 175 11.50 10.91 10.85
C LYS A 175 11.00 10.63 9.44
N ARG A 176 11.38 9.49 8.90
CA ARG A 176 10.95 9.03 7.57
C ARG A 176 9.46 8.64 7.62
N LEU A 177 8.65 9.36 6.86
CA LEU A 177 7.21 9.11 6.72
C LEU A 177 6.93 8.11 5.60
N PHE A 178 7.66 8.23 4.49
CA PHE A 178 7.48 7.38 3.33
C PHE A 178 8.80 7.17 2.59
N LYS A 179 8.97 6.00 2.00
CA LYS A 179 10.05 5.71 1.07
C LYS A 179 9.55 4.76 0.01
N ALA A 180 9.94 4.97 -1.24
CA ALA A 180 9.60 4.10 -2.34
C ALA A 180 10.72 4.08 -3.38
N GLY A 181 10.99 2.92 -3.95
CA GLY A 181 11.70 2.84 -5.23
C GLY A 181 10.68 3.03 -6.34
N ILE A 182 10.78 4.12 -7.09
CA ILE A 182 9.86 4.46 -8.16
C ILE A 182 10.54 4.35 -9.52
N ARG A 183 9.78 3.90 -10.52
CA ARG A 183 10.20 4.00 -11.91
C ARG A 183 10.10 5.46 -12.33
N CYS A 184 11.24 6.01 -12.72
CA CYS A 184 11.40 7.40 -13.10
C CYS A 184 12.58 7.49 -14.08
N PRO A 185 12.33 7.32 -15.39
CA PRO A 185 13.33 7.61 -16.42
C PRO A 185 13.87 9.03 -16.28
N ILE A 186 15.14 9.23 -16.66
CA ILE A 186 15.84 10.51 -16.62
C ILE A 186 15.00 11.67 -17.17
N ALA A 187 14.39 11.45 -18.33
CA ALA A 187 13.60 12.46 -19.03
C ALA A 187 12.36 12.90 -18.23
N SER A 188 11.83 12.03 -17.37
CA SER A 188 10.64 12.28 -16.56
C SER A 188 10.92 12.81 -15.15
N GLU A 189 12.17 12.75 -14.69
CA GLU A 189 12.57 13.24 -13.36
C GLU A 189 12.13 14.69 -13.07
N PRO A 190 12.36 15.69 -13.97
CA PRO A 190 11.95 17.07 -13.68
C PRO A 190 10.44 17.21 -13.54
N LEU A 191 9.67 16.48 -14.34
CA LEU A 191 8.22 16.46 -14.30
C LEU A 191 7.70 15.89 -12.97
N VAL A 192 8.23 14.74 -12.54
CA VAL A 192 7.87 14.11 -11.27
C VAL A 192 8.23 15.01 -10.09
N ARG A 193 9.42 15.61 -10.12
CA ARG A 193 9.88 16.54 -9.09
C ARG A 193 8.97 17.76 -8.98
N GLN A 194 8.64 18.38 -10.11
CA GLN A 194 7.74 19.53 -10.15
C GLN A 194 6.34 19.19 -9.63
N ALA A 195 5.78 18.03 -10.03
CA ALA A 195 4.47 17.59 -9.54
C ALA A 195 4.47 17.39 -8.02
N LEU A 196 5.52 16.76 -7.49
CA LEU A 196 5.71 16.55 -6.04
C LEU A 196 5.88 17.87 -5.28
N GLU A 197 6.67 18.81 -5.80
CA GLU A 197 6.88 20.13 -5.19
C GLU A 197 5.61 20.97 -5.23
N ASN A 198 4.85 20.93 -6.32
CA ASN A 198 3.54 21.58 -6.42
C ASN A 198 2.57 21.02 -5.38
N ALA A 199 2.44 19.70 -5.30
CA ALA A 199 1.59 19.03 -4.32
C ALA A 199 2.00 19.36 -2.87
N ALA A 200 3.30 19.34 -2.57
CA ALA A 200 3.82 19.72 -1.25
C ALA A 200 3.56 21.19 -0.93
N ARG A 201 3.69 22.10 -1.90
CA ARG A 201 3.35 23.53 -1.70
C ARG A 201 1.88 23.72 -1.41
N THR A 202 0.99 23.10 -2.20
CA THR A 202 -0.46 23.15 -1.96
C THR A 202 -0.82 22.60 -0.58
N ALA A 203 -0.22 21.48 -0.17
CA ALA A 203 -0.45 20.88 1.14
C ALA A 203 -0.05 21.77 2.33
N ARG A 204 0.89 22.71 2.12
CA ARG A 204 1.40 23.60 3.17
C ARG A 204 0.69 24.94 3.24
N GLN A 205 -0.12 25.30 2.25
CA GLN A 205 -0.82 26.58 2.26
C GLN A 205 -1.82 26.61 3.43
N PRO A 206 -1.66 27.53 4.40
CA PRO A 206 -2.58 27.68 5.53
C PRO A 206 -3.95 28.10 4.99
N GLY A 207 -4.98 27.32 5.27
CA GLY A 207 -6.32 27.51 4.69
C GLY A 207 -6.69 26.53 3.59
N SER A 208 -5.76 25.67 3.13
CA SER A 208 -6.19 24.39 2.54
C SER A 208 -7.06 23.70 3.60
N PRO A 209 -8.30 23.28 3.28
CA PRO A 209 -9.19 22.66 4.23
C PRO A 209 -8.48 21.44 4.80
N SER A 210 -7.88 21.59 5.98
CA SER A 210 -7.32 20.49 6.72
C SER A 210 -8.52 19.62 7.02
N LEU A 211 -8.60 18.46 6.36
CA LEU A 211 -9.49 17.35 6.72
C LEU A 211 -9.09 16.85 8.12
N SER A 212 -9.22 17.72 9.11
CA SER A 212 -9.11 17.45 10.52
C SER A 212 -10.35 16.67 10.85
N SER A 213 -10.30 15.35 10.64
CA SER A 213 -11.24 14.36 11.18
C SER A 213 -12.65 14.92 11.31
N THR A 214 -13.27 15.31 10.19
CA THR A 214 -14.72 15.50 10.21
C THR A 214 -15.26 14.11 10.50
N THR A 215 -15.67 13.89 11.76
CA THR A 215 -16.52 12.78 12.14
C THR A 215 -17.55 12.68 11.02
N PRO A 216 -17.59 11.57 10.26
CA PRO A 216 -18.50 11.47 9.13
C PRO A 216 -19.88 11.88 9.64
N PRO A 217 -20.57 12.82 8.96
CA PRO A 217 -21.93 13.16 9.34
C PRO A 217 -22.69 11.83 9.52
N PRO A 218 -23.46 11.66 10.60
CA PRO A 218 -24.14 10.40 10.88
C PRO A 218 -24.83 9.96 9.60
N LEU A 219 -24.48 8.76 9.14
CA LEU A 219 -25.01 8.19 7.90
C LEU A 219 -26.52 8.41 7.93
N PRO A 220 -27.13 9.11 6.95
CA PRO A 220 -28.56 9.29 6.93
C PRO A 220 -29.19 7.91 7.06
N THR A 221 -30.02 7.73 8.09
CA THR A 221 -30.72 6.47 8.34
C THR A 221 -31.34 6.02 7.02
N PRO A 222 -31.01 4.82 6.51
CA PRO A 222 -31.52 4.39 5.23
C PRO A 222 -33.05 4.52 5.26
N PRO A 223 -33.67 5.14 4.24
CA PRO A 223 -35.12 5.23 4.18
C PRO A 223 -35.69 3.82 4.32
N PRO A 224 -36.81 3.64 5.05
CA PRO A 224 -37.42 2.33 5.25
C PRO A 224 -37.57 1.67 3.88
N LEU A 225 -37.00 0.46 3.76
CA LEU A 225 -37.09 -0.39 2.57
C LEU A 225 -38.56 -0.41 2.13
N SER A 226 -38.84 0.35 1.08
CA SER A 226 -40.15 0.34 0.44
C SER A 226 -40.29 -1.05 -0.14
N GLN A 227 -41.21 -1.83 0.44
CA GLN A 227 -41.53 -3.18 0.01
C GLN A 227 -42.11 -3.09 -1.41
N HIS A 228 -41.24 -3.07 -2.41
CA HIS A 228 -41.66 -3.25 -3.79
C HIS A 228 -42.10 -4.72 -3.92
N PRO A 229 -43.37 -4.99 -4.27
CA PRO A 229 -43.82 -6.34 -4.50
C PRO A 229 -42.97 -6.98 -5.62
N PRO A 230 -42.62 -8.27 -5.49
CA PRO A 230 -41.81 -8.95 -6.49
C PRO A 230 -42.49 -8.88 -7.87
N PRO A 231 -41.71 -8.71 -8.95
CA PRO A 231 -42.26 -8.72 -10.30
C PRO A 231 -42.96 -10.05 -10.58
N PRO A 232 -44.09 -10.05 -11.30
CA PRO A 232 -44.80 -11.27 -11.65
C PRO A 232 -43.90 -12.19 -12.47
N LEU A 233 -43.91 -13.49 -12.13
CA LEU A 233 -43.18 -14.51 -12.84
C LEU A 233 -43.66 -14.59 -14.31
N PRO A 234 -42.75 -14.70 -15.29
CA PRO A 234 -43.12 -14.86 -16.68
C PRO A 234 -43.90 -16.17 -16.88
N GLU A 235 -45.10 -16.06 -17.45
CA GLU A 235 -45.93 -17.21 -17.83
C GLU A 235 -45.17 -18.09 -18.84
N SER A 236 -45.04 -19.36 -18.51
CA SER A 236 -44.42 -20.38 -19.37
C SER A 236 -45.35 -20.69 -20.54
N ASN A 237 -45.16 -20.03 -21.67
CA ASN A 237 -45.81 -20.42 -22.92
C ASN A 237 -45.26 -21.77 -23.37
N SER A 238 -46.07 -22.81 -23.15
CA SER A 238 -45.84 -24.17 -23.63
C SER A 238 -46.33 -24.23 -25.08
N GLU A 239 -45.44 -23.96 -26.03
CA GLU A 239 -45.73 -24.09 -27.46
C GLU A 239 -45.55 -25.56 -27.87
N ALA A 240 -46.68 -26.28 -27.90
CA ALA A 240 -46.77 -27.63 -28.43
C ALA A 240 -46.57 -27.59 -29.95
N THR A 241 -45.52 -28.24 -30.44
CA THR A 241 -45.26 -28.44 -31.87
C THR A 241 -45.87 -29.79 -32.30
N PRO A 242 -46.58 -29.87 -33.43
CA PRO A 242 -47.29 -31.06 -33.90
C PRO A 242 -46.40 -32.23 -34.35
#